data_AF-A0A0F9KUH1-F1
#
_entry.id   AF-A0A0F9KUH1-F1
#
_cell.length_a   1.000
_cell.length_b   1.000
_cell.length_c   1.000
_cell.angle_alpha   90.00
_cell.angle_beta   90.00
_cell.angle_gamma   90.00
#
_symmetry.space_group_name_H-M   'P 1'
#
loop_
_entity.id
_entity.type
_entity.pdbx_description
1 polymer ?
#
loop_
_entity_poly.entity_id
_entity_poly.type
_entity_poly.pdbx_seq_one_letter_code
_entity_poly.pdbx_strand_id
1 'polypeptide(L)'
;MTICCGTERNTPFCSMCGNELNGQPLWSLLRHCRVKRDTQKKQLETDGDYYKQHPGKLRAKKDVIAKWTLWVDALEKLLKEPTDER
;
A
#
# COMPACT_ATOMS: atom_id res chain seq x y z
N MET A 1 0.67 7.02 -23.44
CA MET A 1 0.50 5.68 -24.05
C MET A 1 1.80 4.93 -23.85
N THR A 2 1.73 3.71 -23.31
CA THR A 2 2.93 2.91 -22.99
C THR A 2 2.95 1.69 -23.90
N ILE A 3 4.08 1.44 -24.56
CA ILE A 3 4.27 0.27 -25.43
C ILE A 3 4.79 -0.89 -24.58
N CYS A 4 4.13 -2.04 -24.62
CA CYS A 4 4.59 -3.26 -23.96
C CYS A 4 4.21 -4.51 -24.76
N CYS A 5 5.13 -5.46 -24.84
CA CYS A 5 5.01 -6.67 -25.69
C CYS A 5 4.69 -6.34 -27.15
N GLY A 6 5.28 -5.26 -27.68
CA GLY A 6 5.09 -4.84 -29.08
C GLY A 6 3.71 -4.28 -29.41
N THR A 7 2.85 -4.00 -28.42
CA THR A 7 1.54 -3.39 -28.63
C THR A 7 1.40 -2.13 -27.80
N GLU A 8 0.73 -1.13 -28.35
CA GLU A 8 0.33 0.07 -27.61
C GLU A 8 -0.79 -0.28 -26.62
N ARG A 9 -0.67 0.21 -25.38
CA ARG A 9 -1.61 -0.10 -24.31
C ARG A 9 -2.16 1.18 -23.69
N ASN A 10 -3.48 1.19 -23.53
CA ASN A 10 -4.24 2.21 -22.82
C ASN A 10 -4.71 1.71 -21.43
N THR A 11 -4.32 0.51 -21.04
CA THR A 11 -4.67 -0.12 -19.76
C THR A 11 -3.50 -0.05 -18.77
N PRO A 12 -3.75 0.03 -17.45
CA PRO A 12 -2.69 0.11 -16.44
C PRO A 12 -1.78 -1.13 -16.38
N PHE A 13 -2.22 -2.26 -16.93
CA PHE A 13 -1.48 -3.52 -16.98
C PHE A 13 -1.42 -4.07 -18.40
N CYS A 14 -0.35 -4.80 -18.71
CA CYS A 14 -0.18 -5.52 -19.95
C CYS A 14 -0.94 -6.86 -19.89
N SER A 15 -1.85 -7.08 -20.83
CA SER A 15 -2.61 -8.34 -20.92
C SER A 15 -1.76 -9.56 -21.33
N MET A 16 -0.53 -9.35 -21.84
CA MET A 16 0.34 -10.42 -22.33
C MET A 16 1.36 -10.88 -21.28
N CYS A 17 2.05 -9.93 -20.63
CA CYS A 17 3.10 -10.24 -19.66
C CYS A 17 2.72 -9.90 -18.22
N GLY A 18 1.55 -9.27 -17.98
CA GLY A 18 1.10 -8.86 -16.65
C GLY A 18 1.79 -7.62 -16.08
N ASN A 19 2.81 -7.06 -16.76
CA ASN A 19 3.54 -5.89 -16.27
C ASN A 19 2.64 -4.65 -16.14
N GLU A 20 2.84 -3.89 -15.07
CA GLU A 20 2.20 -2.60 -14.85
C GLU A 20 2.81 -1.55 -15.79
N LEU A 21 1.96 -0.90 -16.58
CA LEU A 21 2.34 -0.03 -17.70
C LEU A 21 2.24 1.46 -17.38
N ASN A 22 1.55 1.79 -16.30
CA ASN A 22 1.47 3.16 -15.80
C ASN A 22 2.58 3.53 -14.81
N GLY A 23 3.61 2.67 -14.67
CA GLY A 23 4.97 3.07 -14.29
C GLY A 23 5.14 3.75 -12.93
N GLN A 24 4.14 3.71 -12.06
CA GLN A 24 4.22 4.30 -10.72
C GLN A 24 4.22 3.21 -9.64
N PRO A 25 5.22 2.30 -9.65
CA PRO A 25 5.26 1.16 -8.71
C PRO A 25 5.26 1.64 -7.25
N LEU A 26 5.87 2.79 -6.97
CA LEU A 26 5.86 3.41 -5.64
C LEU A 26 4.47 3.93 -5.24
N TRP A 27 3.69 4.49 -6.17
CA TRP A 27 2.31 4.89 -5.90
C TRP A 27 1.37 3.70 -5.74
N SER A 28 1.56 2.65 -6.54
CA SER A 28 0.83 1.39 -6.42
C SER A 28 1.14 0.68 -5.10
N LEU A 29 2.42 0.69 -4.68
CA LEU A 29 2.85 0.22 -3.36
C LEU A 29 2.25 1.08 -2.24
N LEU A 30 2.29 2.41 -2.34
CA LEU A 30 1.67 3.31 -1.38
C LEU A 30 0.17 3.02 -1.23
N ARG A 31 -0.55 2.84 -2.35
CA ARG A 31 -1.97 2.48 -2.33
C ARG A 31 -2.20 1.15 -1.62
N HIS A 32 -1.37 0.14 -1.89
CA HIS A 32 -1.45 -1.15 -1.22
C HIS A 32 -1.24 -1.01 0.30
N CYS A 33 -0.19 -0.30 0.73
CA CYS A 33 0.11 -0.07 2.14
C CYS A 33 -1.05 0.66 2.86
N ARG A 34 -1.66 1.67 2.22
CA ARG A 34 -2.85 2.37 2.75
C ARG A 34 -4.03 1.41 2.94
N VAL A 35 -4.36 0.62 1.91
CA VAL A 35 -5.45 -0.37 2.00
C VAL A 35 -5.22 -1.37 3.12
N LYS A 36 -3.98 -1.90 3.26
CA LYS A 36 -3.65 -2.83 4.34
C LYS A 36 -3.78 -2.16 5.71
N ARG A 37 -3.22 -0.97 5.91
CA ARG A 37 -3.36 -0.20 7.16
C ARG A 37 -4.82 0.00 7.53
N ASP A 38 -5.64 0.47 6.60
CA ASP A 38 -7.04 0.83 6.85
C ASP A 38 -7.90 -0.42 7.11
N THR A 39 -7.60 -1.53 6.43
CA THR A 39 -8.22 -2.83 6.71
C THR A 39 -7.90 -3.31 8.13
N GLN A 40 -6.65 -3.18 8.58
CA GLN A 40 -6.25 -3.57 9.94
C GLN A 40 -6.90 -2.68 11.01
N LYS A 41 -7.02 -1.36 10.76
CA LYS A 41 -7.75 -0.43 11.63
C LYS A 41 -9.23 -0.79 11.73
N LYS A 42 -9.88 -0.98 10.58
CA LYS A 42 -11.31 -1.35 10.52
C LYS A 42 -11.59 -2.67 11.23
N GLN A 43 -10.72 -3.67 11.09
CA GLN A 43 -10.84 -4.93 11.84
C GLN A 43 -10.72 -4.70 13.36
N LEU A 44 -9.80 -3.83 13.79
CA LEU A 44 -9.65 -3.52 15.21
C LEU A 44 -10.89 -2.81 15.78
N GLU A 45 -11.53 -1.95 15.00
CA GLU A 45 -12.78 -1.27 15.36
C GLU A 45 -13.97 -2.25 15.38
N THR A 46 -14.06 -3.13 14.38
CA THR A 46 -15.16 -4.09 14.23
C THR A 46 -15.11 -5.18 15.32
N ASP A 47 -13.91 -5.70 15.60
CA ASP A 47 -13.71 -6.77 16.57
C ASP A 47 -13.25 -6.21 17.93
N GLY A 48 -13.59 -4.96 18.24
CA GLY A 48 -13.08 -4.24 19.41
C GLY A 48 -13.29 -5.00 20.72
N ASP A 49 -14.43 -5.65 20.89
CA ASP A 49 -14.74 -6.42 22.10
C ASP A 49 -13.93 -7.73 22.22
N TYR A 50 -13.64 -8.38 21.10
CA TYR A 50 -12.72 -9.52 21.08
C TYR A 50 -11.32 -9.11 21.55
N TYR A 51 -10.80 -7.98 21.05
CA TYR A 51 -9.46 -7.52 21.43
C TYR A 51 -9.38 -6.96 22.86
N LYS A 52 -10.47 -6.40 23.40
CA LYS A 52 -10.54 -6.01 24.83
C LYS A 52 -10.36 -7.20 25.76
N GLN A 53 -10.92 -8.35 25.40
CA GLN A 53 -10.78 -9.60 26.16
C GLN A 53 -9.42 -10.29 25.96
N HIS A 54 -8.67 -9.89 24.92
CA HIS A 54 -7.37 -10.47 24.57
C HIS A 54 -6.29 -9.39 24.40
N PRO A 55 -5.79 -8.79 25.51
CA PRO A 55 -4.88 -7.65 25.48
C PRO A 55 -3.56 -7.93 24.74
N GLY A 56 -3.05 -9.17 24.78
CA GLY A 56 -1.86 -9.55 24.00
C GLY A 56 -2.08 -9.48 22.49
N LYS A 57 -3.26 -9.90 22.02
CA LYS A 57 -3.64 -9.80 20.60
C LYS A 57 -3.91 -8.36 20.19
N LEU A 58 -4.51 -7.57 21.09
CA LEU A 58 -4.69 -6.12 20.88
C LEU A 58 -3.35 -5.41 20.68
N ARG A 59 -2.34 -5.71 21.50
CA ARG A 59 -0.99 -5.15 21.37
C ARG A 59 -0.36 -5.54 20.04
N ALA A 60 -0.36 -6.83 19.70
CA ALA A 60 0.18 -7.30 18.43
C ALA A 60 -0.51 -6.64 17.21
N LYS A 61 -1.84 -6.47 17.28
CA LYS A 61 -2.61 -5.78 16.23
C LYS A 61 -2.22 -4.30 16.10
N LYS A 62 -2.07 -3.59 17.22
CA LYS A 62 -1.60 -2.20 17.26
C LYS A 62 -0.19 -2.07 16.67
N ASP A 63 0.71 -3.00 17.00
CA ASP A 63 2.08 -3.02 16.45
C ASP A 63 2.08 -3.22 14.93
N VAL A 64 1.21 -4.10 14.41
CA VAL A 64 1.04 -4.29 12.95
C VAL A 64 0.53 -3.01 12.29
N ILE A 65 -0.46 -2.33 12.87
CA ILE A 65 -0.96 -1.05 12.35
C ILE A 65 0.13 0.04 12.37
N ALA A 66 0.92 0.09 13.43
CA ALA A 66 2.05 1.03 13.54
C ALA A 66 3.08 0.79 12.43
N LYS A 67 3.46 -0.48 12.18
CA LYS A 67 4.37 -0.84 11.08
C LYS A 67 3.83 -0.39 9.72
N TRP A 68 2.56 -0.68 9.41
CA TRP A 68 1.97 -0.22 8.14
C TRP A 68 1.92 1.30 8.03
N THR A 69 1.71 2.01 9.14
CA THR A 69 1.73 3.47 9.16
C THR A 69 3.12 4.01 8.85
N LEU A 70 4.18 3.45 9.43
CA LEU A 70 5.56 3.81 9.11
C LEU A 70 5.90 3.62 7.62
N TRP A 71 5.46 2.52 7.01
CA TRP A 71 5.65 2.29 5.58
C TRP A 71 4.90 3.31 4.72
N VAL A 72 3.66 3.65 5.08
CA VAL A 72 2.90 4.69 4.37
C VAL A 72 3.59 6.05 4.49
N ASP A 73 4.00 6.44 5.69
CA ASP A 73 4.65 7.74 5.92
C ASP A 73 5.99 7.84 5.18
N ALA A 74 6.78 6.77 5.17
CA ALA A 74 8.05 6.73 4.43
C ALA A 74 7.83 6.84 2.91
N LEU A 75 6.86 6.10 2.36
CA LEU A 75 6.51 6.17 0.94
C LEU A 75 5.91 7.54 0.56
N GLU A 76 5.10 8.15 1.43
CA GLU A 76 4.57 9.49 1.19
C GLU A 76 5.66 10.55 1.20
N LYS A 77 6.67 10.44 2.06
CA LYS A 77 7.84 11.33 2.04
C LYS A 77 8.62 11.17 0.73
N LEU A 78 8.96 9.93 0.38
CA LEU A 78 9.64 9.59 -0.88
C LEU A 78 8.91 10.11 -2.13
N LEU A 79 7.58 10.13 -2.12
CA LEU A 79 6.76 10.57 -3.26
C LEU A 79 6.43 12.08 -3.24
N LYS A 80 6.59 12.76 -2.09
CA LYS A 80 6.36 14.22 -1.94
C LYS A 80 7.64 15.03 -2.07
N GLU A 81 8.78 14.45 -1.72
CA GLU A 81 10.07 15.04 -2.04
C GLU A 81 10.25 14.97 -3.55
N PRO A 82 10.41 16.11 -4.26
CA PRO A 82 10.90 16.04 -5.63
C PRO A 82 12.25 15.33 -5.55
N THR A 83 12.40 14.22 -6.25
CA THR A 83 13.70 13.61 -6.50
C THR A 83 14.55 14.64 -7.23
N ASP A 84 15.28 15.45 -6.47
CA ASP A 84 16.38 16.28 -6.93
C ASP A 84 17.55 15.31 -7.21
N GLU A 85 17.41 14.53 -8.27
CA GLU A 85 18.53 13.81 -8.87
C GLU A 85 19.03 14.67 -10.03
N ARG A 86 20.12 15.38 -9.68
CA ARG A 86 20.98 16.21 -10.50
C ARG A 86 21.99 15.36 -11.26
#